data_AF-A0A2G8CTX4-F1
#
_entry.id   AF-A0A2G8CTX4-F1
#
_cell.length_a   1.000
_cell.length_b   1.000
_cell.length_c   1.000
_cell.angle_alpha   90.00
_cell.angle_beta   90.00
_cell.angle_gamma   90.00
#
_symmetry.space_group_name_H-M   'P 1'
#
loop_
_entity.id
_entity.type
_entity.pdbx_description
1 polymer ?
#
loop_
_entity_poly.entity_id
_entity_poly.type
_entity_poly.pdbx_seq_one_letter_code
_entity_poly.pdbx_strand_id
1 'polypeptide(L)'
;MSTPETSTERHAVDAIRVIFGLGGLIALIVGILILVNPLKSGAIALQVTAVILAVYMVGAGVVSLGTAIFSKTLSGWSRTGNIVLGILYVIAGIVVMANLAASAAFLALFAAIAIGIMWLFEGIFALSTLKKSGNSAWTIIFAIISILAGFSLMLTPIWGAVYLWIFGGVSLVILGIIQIVRAFKVKAVEAE
;
A
#
# COMPACT_ATOMS: atom_id res chain seq x y z
N MET A 1 -22.30 -38.25 16.95
CA MET A 1 -21.68 -38.56 15.63
C MET A 1 -21.59 -37.25 14.88
N SER A 2 -20.43 -36.58 14.88
CA SER A 2 -20.29 -35.26 14.23
C SER A 2 -20.26 -35.45 12.71
N THR A 3 -21.26 -34.92 12.00
CA THR A 3 -21.29 -34.92 10.54
C THR A 3 -20.15 -34.05 9.99
N PRO A 4 -19.57 -34.37 8.81
CA PRO A 4 -18.45 -33.64 8.22
C PRO A 4 -18.68 -32.14 8.01
N GLU A 5 -19.95 -31.70 7.97
CA GLU A 5 -20.30 -30.27 7.91
C GLU A 5 -19.95 -29.53 9.22
N THR A 6 -20.23 -30.13 10.39
CA THR A 6 -19.95 -29.51 11.70
C THR A 6 -18.46 -29.30 11.97
N SER A 7 -17.58 -30.18 11.48
CA SER A 7 -16.12 -30.00 11.60
C SER A 7 -15.63 -28.85 10.72
N THR A 8 -16.19 -28.72 9.52
CA THR A 8 -15.79 -27.69 8.56
C THR A 8 -16.19 -26.30 9.05
N GLU A 9 -17.38 -26.16 9.62
CA GLU A 9 -17.88 -24.91 10.21
C GLU A 9 -17.03 -24.45 11.41
N ARG A 10 -16.64 -25.37 12.29
CA ARG A 10 -15.75 -25.06 13.43
C ARG A 10 -14.38 -24.55 12.96
N HIS A 11 -13.77 -25.23 11.98
CA HIS A 11 -12.50 -24.78 11.41
C HIS A 11 -12.60 -23.41 10.74
N ALA A 12 -13.73 -23.12 10.07
CA ALA A 12 -13.97 -21.80 9.48
C ALA A 12 -14.07 -20.71 10.56
N VAL A 13 -14.81 -20.95 11.65
CA VAL A 13 -14.93 -20.01 12.78
C VAL A 13 -13.58 -19.75 13.45
N ASP A 14 -12.80 -20.80 13.70
CA ASP A 14 -11.48 -20.66 14.33
C ASP A 14 -10.49 -19.93 13.42
N ALA A 15 -10.50 -20.21 12.11
CA ALA A 15 -9.70 -19.48 11.14
C ALA A 15 -10.05 -17.98 11.15
N ILE A 16 -11.34 -17.65 11.15
CA ILE A 16 -11.81 -16.25 11.20
C ILE A 16 -11.36 -15.56 12.50
N ARG A 17 -11.46 -16.24 13.65
CA ARG A 17 -10.98 -15.72 14.93
C ARG A 17 -9.47 -15.46 14.92
N VAL A 18 -8.69 -16.39 14.37
CA VAL A 18 -7.23 -16.23 14.28
C VAL A 18 -6.86 -15.09 13.35
N ILE A 19 -7.48 -14.99 12.17
CA ILE A 19 -7.22 -13.92 11.20
C ILE A 19 -7.51 -12.55 11.81
N PHE A 20 -8.69 -12.37 12.44
CA PHE A 20 -9.04 -11.10 13.06
C PHE A 20 -8.26 -10.83 14.35
N GLY A 21 -7.99 -11.84 15.16
CA GLY A 21 -7.29 -11.69 16.44
C GLY A 21 -5.82 -11.35 16.21
N LEU A 22 -5.11 -12.17 15.44
CA LEU A 22 -3.70 -11.96 15.14
C LEU A 22 -3.50 -10.76 14.22
N GLY A 23 -4.31 -10.63 13.16
CA GLY A 23 -4.26 -9.48 12.26
C GLY A 23 -4.54 -8.17 12.98
N GLY A 24 -5.53 -8.15 13.88
CA GLY A 24 -5.85 -7.00 14.71
C GLY A 24 -4.74 -6.63 15.70
N LEU A 25 -4.12 -7.63 16.33
CA LEU A 25 -2.98 -7.43 17.24
C LEU A 25 -1.77 -6.84 16.50
N ILE A 26 -1.43 -7.39 15.34
CA ILE A 26 -0.33 -6.88 14.51
C ILE A 26 -0.62 -5.45 14.07
N ALA A 27 -1.82 -5.17 13.57
CA ALA A 27 -2.22 -3.82 13.17
C ALA A 27 -2.12 -2.82 14.33
N LEU A 28 -2.56 -3.20 15.53
CA LEU A 28 -2.48 -2.37 16.72
C LEU A 28 -1.01 -2.07 17.10
N ILE A 29 -0.16 -3.09 17.15
CA ILE A 29 1.26 -2.93 17.48
C ILE A 29 1.95 -2.02 16.45
N VAL A 30 1.76 -2.28 15.16
CA VAL A 30 2.34 -1.46 14.08
C VAL A 30 1.84 -0.03 14.15
N GLY A 31 0.53 0.17 14.37
CA GLY A 31 -0.06 1.50 14.53
C GLY A 31 0.57 2.27 15.70
N ILE A 32 0.76 1.63 16.86
CA ILE A 32 1.42 2.24 18.01
C ILE A 32 2.88 2.60 17.68
N LEU A 33 3.63 1.69 17.03
CA LEU A 33 5.02 1.94 16.65
C LEU A 33 5.16 3.14 15.70
N ILE A 34 4.21 3.32 14.78
CA ILE A 34 4.15 4.49 13.90
C ILE A 34 3.96 5.77 14.73
N LEU A 35 3.03 5.77 15.67
CA LEU A 35 2.66 6.96 16.44
C LEU A 35 3.73 7.37 17.48
N VAL A 36 4.52 6.43 17.99
CA VAL A 36 5.61 6.73 18.93
C VAL A 36 6.70 7.58 18.27
N ASN A 37 7.04 7.32 17.01
CA ASN A 37 7.97 8.13 16.26
C ASN A 37 7.65 8.13 14.76
N PRO A 38 6.78 9.05 14.29
CA PRO A 38 6.30 9.03 12.91
C PRO A 38 7.41 9.34 11.90
N LEU A 39 8.36 10.21 12.26
CA LEU A 39 9.46 10.58 11.36
C LEU A 39 10.43 9.41 11.14
N LYS A 40 10.87 8.74 12.22
CA LYS A 40 11.79 7.60 12.10
C LYS A 40 11.11 6.39 11.50
N SER A 41 9.89 6.06 11.94
CA SER A 41 9.16 4.90 11.42
C SER A 41 8.84 5.04 9.94
N GLY A 42 8.42 6.24 9.49
CA GLY A 42 8.16 6.51 8.07
C GLY A 42 9.43 6.44 7.22
N ALA A 43 10.54 6.99 7.70
CA ALA A 43 11.82 6.89 7.01
C ALA A 43 12.28 5.43 6.84
N ILE A 44 12.18 4.62 7.91
CA ILE A 44 12.53 3.19 7.87
C ILE A 44 11.61 2.45 6.89
N ALA A 45 10.29 2.70 6.94
CA ALA A 45 9.33 2.05 6.05
C ALA A 45 9.62 2.33 4.57
N LEU A 46 9.95 3.58 4.23
CA LEU A 46 10.31 3.98 2.87
C LEU A 46 11.67 3.42 2.43
N GLN A 47 12.64 3.32 3.34
CA GLN A 47 13.91 2.64 3.05
C GLN A 47 13.70 1.15 2.76
N VAL A 48 12.90 0.45 3.58
CA VAL A 48 12.55 -0.95 3.32
C VAL A 48 11.84 -1.09 1.97
N THR A 49 10.93 -0.18 1.65
CA THR A 49 10.25 -0.15 0.35
C THR A 49 11.24 0.05 -0.80
N ALA A 50 12.20 0.96 -0.65
CA ALA A 50 13.26 1.20 -1.63
C ALA A 50 14.16 -0.04 -1.83
N VAL A 51 14.52 -0.75 -0.76
CA VAL A 51 15.26 -2.02 -0.84
C VAL A 51 14.47 -3.05 -1.63
N ILE A 52 13.19 -3.25 -1.32
CA ILE A 52 12.33 -4.22 -2.02
C ILE A 52 12.24 -3.86 -3.51
N LEU A 53 12.01 -2.58 -3.82
CA LEU A 53 11.95 -2.09 -5.19
C LEU A 53 13.27 -2.35 -5.92
N ALA A 54 14.41 -2.06 -5.30
CA ALA A 54 15.70 -2.28 -5.91
C ALA A 54 16.01 -3.76 -6.17
N VAL A 55 15.66 -4.66 -5.23
CA VAL A 55 15.78 -6.10 -5.45
C VAL A 55 14.92 -6.54 -6.64
N TYR A 56 13.68 -6.04 -6.71
CA TYR A 56 12.79 -6.29 -7.84
C TYR A 56 13.40 -5.79 -9.16
N MET A 57 13.94 -4.56 -9.19
CA MET A 57 14.54 -3.99 -10.38
C MET A 57 15.75 -4.80 -10.85
N VAL A 58 16.66 -5.18 -9.94
CA VAL A 58 17.80 -6.03 -10.31
C VAL A 58 17.33 -7.37 -10.85
N GLY A 59 16.38 -8.02 -10.17
CA GLY A 59 15.79 -9.28 -10.61
C GLY A 59 15.15 -9.17 -12.00
N ALA A 60 14.29 -8.17 -12.21
CA ALA A 60 13.65 -7.89 -13.50
C ALA A 60 14.69 -7.62 -14.59
N GLY A 61 15.75 -6.86 -14.27
CA GLY A 61 16.84 -6.58 -15.19
C GLY A 61 17.59 -7.83 -15.64
N VAL A 62 17.91 -8.73 -14.69
CA VAL A 62 18.52 -10.03 -14.98
C VAL A 62 17.59 -10.89 -15.86
N VAL A 63 16.29 -10.93 -15.58
CA VAL A 63 15.33 -11.68 -16.39
C VAL A 63 15.23 -11.10 -17.81
N SER A 64 15.18 -9.78 -17.98
CA SER A 64 15.15 -9.14 -19.30
C SER A 64 16.42 -9.42 -20.11
N LEU A 65 17.59 -9.32 -19.48
CA LEU A 65 18.87 -9.65 -20.12
C LEU A 65 18.94 -11.13 -20.51
N GLY A 66 18.54 -12.02 -19.61
CA GLY A 66 18.46 -13.46 -19.88
C GLY A 66 17.52 -13.76 -21.06
N THR A 67 16.35 -13.12 -21.10
CA THR A 67 15.39 -13.26 -22.20
C THR A 67 15.99 -12.80 -23.53
N ALA A 68 16.71 -11.66 -23.53
CA ALA A 68 17.37 -11.16 -24.72
C ALA A 68 18.50 -12.05 -25.24
N ILE A 69 19.21 -12.75 -24.34
CA ILE A 69 20.33 -13.62 -24.72
C ILE A 69 19.82 -14.99 -25.16
N PHE A 70 18.99 -15.63 -24.35
CA PHE A 70 18.62 -17.04 -24.51
C PHE A 70 17.43 -17.29 -25.42
N SER A 71 16.55 -16.31 -25.63
CA SER A 71 15.40 -16.51 -26.51
C SER A 71 15.83 -16.55 -27.98
N LYS A 72 15.40 -17.58 -28.70
CA LYS A 72 15.63 -17.75 -30.14
C LYS A 72 14.49 -17.18 -31.01
N THR A 73 13.35 -16.88 -30.40
CA THR A 73 12.13 -16.43 -31.10
C THR A 73 11.94 -14.91 -31.07
N LEU A 74 12.76 -14.18 -30.30
CA LEU A 74 12.68 -12.71 -30.22
C LEU A 74 13.14 -12.06 -31.53
N SER A 75 12.31 -11.15 -32.06
CA SER A 75 12.69 -10.25 -33.16
C SER A 75 13.77 -9.25 -32.73
N GLY A 76 14.50 -8.67 -33.69
CA GLY A 76 15.60 -7.74 -33.41
C GLY A 76 15.21 -6.57 -32.52
N TRP A 77 14.07 -5.91 -32.78
CA TRP A 77 13.57 -4.80 -31.97
C TRP A 77 13.23 -5.23 -30.53
N SER A 78 12.55 -6.37 -30.37
CA SER A 78 12.20 -6.90 -29.04
C SER A 78 13.45 -7.28 -28.25
N ARG A 79 14.48 -7.83 -28.91
CA ARG A 79 15.75 -8.16 -28.27
C ARG A 79 16.46 -6.91 -27.76
N THR A 80 16.61 -5.90 -28.61
CA THR A 80 17.24 -4.63 -28.22
C THR A 80 16.49 -3.97 -27.06
N GLY A 81 15.15 -3.95 -27.11
CA GLY A 81 14.33 -3.45 -26.01
C GLY A 81 14.60 -4.16 -24.68
N ASN A 82 14.68 -5.49 -24.68
CA ASN A 82 15.00 -6.26 -23.47
C ASN A 82 16.42 -6.02 -22.96
N ILE A 83 17.41 -5.84 -23.85
CA ILE A 83 18.79 -5.52 -23.43
C ILE A 83 18.82 -4.15 -22.76
N VAL A 84 18.27 -3.12 -23.42
CA VAL A 84 18.28 -1.76 -22.91
C VAL A 84 17.50 -1.67 -21.59
N LEU A 85 16.28 -2.22 -21.55
CA LEU A 85 15.46 -2.24 -20.35
C LEU A 85 16.15 -3.02 -19.22
N GLY A 86 16.78 -4.14 -19.54
CA GLY A 86 17.51 -4.97 -18.59
C GLY A 86 18.68 -4.22 -17.93
N ILE A 87 19.51 -3.55 -18.74
CA ILE A 87 20.61 -2.70 -18.25
C ILE A 87 20.07 -1.56 -17.37
N LEU A 88 19.04 -0.85 -17.83
CA LEU A 88 18.44 0.26 -17.09
C LEU A 88 17.92 -0.20 -15.73
N TYR A 89 17.25 -1.35 -15.66
CA TYR A 89 16.74 -1.90 -14.42
C TYR A 89 17.85 -2.29 -13.44
N VAL A 90 18.91 -2.95 -13.91
CA VAL A 90 20.05 -3.30 -13.05
C VAL A 90 20.73 -2.06 -12.50
N ILE A 91 21.04 -1.08 -13.36
CA ILE A 91 21.70 0.16 -12.96
C ILE A 91 20.83 0.91 -11.95
N ALA A 92 19.53 1.07 -12.24
CA ALA A 92 18.63 1.79 -11.36
C ALA A 92 18.47 1.09 -9.99
N GLY A 93 18.38 -0.25 -9.97
CA GLY A 93 18.38 -1.01 -8.72
C GLY A 93 19.65 -0.81 -7.89
N ILE A 94 20.83 -0.82 -8.54
CA ILE A 94 22.11 -0.54 -7.86
C ILE A 94 22.16 0.89 -7.32
N VAL A 95 21.71 1.88 -8.11
CA VAL A 95 21.68 3.29 -7.69
C VAL A 95 20.79 3.49 -6.48
N VAL A 96 19.61 2.84 -6.44
CA VAL A 96 18.70 2.89 -5.29
C VAL A 96 19.35 2.31 -4.04
N MET A 97 20.01 1.15 -4.15
CA MET A 97 20.71 0.54 -3.01
C MET A 97 21.88 1.41 -2.52
N ALA A 98 22.64 1.98 -3.45
CA ALA A 98 23.77 2.85 -3.13
C ALA A 98 23.35 4.16 -2.45
N ASN A 99 22.12 4.63 -2.69
CA ASN A 99 21.62 5.92 -2.21
C ASN A 99 20.32 5.77 -1.41
N LEU A 100 20.26 4.80 -0.50
CA LEU A 100 19.00 4.35 0.11
C LEU A 100 18.20 5.47 0.79
N ALA A 101 18.87 6.39 1.50
CA ALA A 101 18.22 7.52 2.15
C ALA A 101 17.62 8.51 1.13
N ALA A 102 18.35 8.81 0.06
CA ALA A 102 17.87 9.71 -1.00
C ALA A 102 16.73 9.07 -1.80
N SER A 103 16.82 7.76 -2.08
CA SER A 103 15.73 7.01 -2.73
C SER A 103 14.47 6.94 -1.87
N ALA A 104 14.60 6.74 -0.55
CA ALA A 104 13.47 6.81 0.37
C ALA A 104 12.82 8.20 0.38
N ALA A 105 13.62 9.27 0.38
CA ALA A 105 13.12 10.65 0.30
C ALA A 105 12.42 10.93 -1.04
N PHE A 106 12.98 10.43 -2.15
CA PHE A 106 12.34 10.50 -3.46
C PHE A 106 11.01 9.75 -3.48
N LEU A 107 10.93 8.55 -2.90
CA LEU A 107 9.68 7.79 -2.78
C LEU A 107 8.65 8.53 -1.93
N ALA A 108 9.06 9.18 -0.84
CA ALA A 108 8.16 10.01 -0.02
C ALA A 108 7.55 11.13 -0.86
N LEU A 109 8.41 11.86 -1.57
CA LEU A 109 8.02 12.98 -2.43
C LEU A 109 7.09 12.53 -3.56
N PHE A 110 7.49 11.46 -4.26
CA PHE A 110 6.72 10.87 -5.34
C PHE A 110 5.35 10.40 -4.87
N ALA A 111 5.28 9.66 -3.76
CA ALA A 111 4.04 9.16 -3.20
C ALA A 111 3.11 10.30 -2.76
N ALA A 112 3.62 11.31 -2.05
CA ALA A 112 2.82 12.44 -1.61
C ALA A 112 2.22 13.22 -2.80
N ILE A 113 3.03 13.48 -3.84
CA ILE A 113 2.54 14.17 -5.04
C ILE A 113 1.55 13.29 -5.80
N ALA A 114 1.83 12.00 -5.99
CA ALA A 114 0.95 11.09 -6.71
C ALA A 114 -0.41 10.95 -6.02
N ILE A 115 -0.43 10.78 -4.70
CA ILE A 115 -1.65 10.73 -3.89
C ILE A 115 -2.37 12.09 -3.95
N GLY A 116 -1.63 13.19 -3.87
CA GLY A 116 -2.21 14.54 -4.00
C GLY A 116 -2.91 14.76 -5.32
N ILE A 117 -2.30 14.31 -6.43
CA ILE A 117 -2.89 14.33 -7.76
C ILE A 117 -4.15 13.43 -7.81
N MET A 118 -4.09 12.21 -7.26
CA MET A 118 -5.26 11.31 -7.22
C MET A 118 -6.45 11.95 -6.50
N TRP A 119 -6.26 12.52 -5.31
CA TRP A 119 -7.33 13.20 -4.58
C TRP A 119 -7.84 14.46 -5.28
N LEU A 120 -6.97 15.19 -5.97
CA LEU A 120 -7.40 16.31 -6.80
C LEU A 120 -8.34 15.83 -7.92
N PHE A 121 -7.95 14.78 -8.65
CA PHE A 121 -8.76 14.18 -9.70
C PHE A 121 -10.07 13.60 -9.16
N GLU A 122 -10.05 12.91 -8.02
CA GLU A 122 -11.25 12.38 -7.36
C GLU A 122 -12.24 13.49 -7.01
N GLY A 123 -11.76 14.63 -6.49
CA GLY A 123 -12.62 15.76 -6.17
C GLY A 123 -13.23 16.42 -7.40
N ILE A 124 -12.44 16.61 -8.47
CA ILE A 124 -12.93 17.12 -9.76
C ILE A 124 -13.95 16.14 -10.36
N PHE A 125 -13.65 14.84 -10.32
CA PHE A 125 -14.53 13.80 -10.82
C PHE A 125 -15.85 13.74 -10.05
N ALA A 126 -15.82 13.88 -8.73
CA ALA A 126 -17.02 13.94 -7.90
C ALA A 126 -17.96 15.07 -8.35
N LEU A 127 -17.44 16.26 -8.64
CA LEU A 127 -18.22 17.37 -9.18
C LEU A 127 -18.83 17.07 -10.56
N SER A 128 -18.11 16.33 -11.42
CA SER A 128 -18.63 15.95 -12.74
C SER A 128 -19.86 15.02 -12.65
N THR A 129 -19.97 14.26 -11.56
CA THR A 129 -21.07 13.33 -11.30
C THR A 129 -22.18 13.91 -10.42
N LEU A 130 -22.06 15.18 -10.02
CA LEU A 130 -22.94 15.82 -9.03
C LEU A 130 -24.42 15.70 -9.37
N LYS A 131 -24.80 15.91 -10.64
CA LYS A 131 -26.20 15.81 -11.11
C LYS A 131 -26.79 14.40 -11.01
N LYS A 132 -25.93 13.37 -10.92
CA LYS A 132 -26.31 11.96 -10.78
C LYS A 132 -26.17 11.46 -9.33
N SER A 133 -25.71 12.31 -8.41
CA SER A 133 -25.49 11.93 -7.02
C SER A 133 -26.81 11.87 -6.24
N GLY A 134 -26.98 10.84 -5.42
CA GLY A 134 -28.15 10.73 -4.52
C GLY A 134 -28.13 11.75 -3.37
N ASN A 135 -26.97 12.36 -3.09
CA ASN A 135 -26.80 13.42 -2.10
C ASN A 135 -25.78 14.46 -2.60
N SER A 136 -26.28 15.50 -3.24
CA SER A 136 -25.46 16.57 -3.83
C SER A 136 -24.65 17.33 -2.78
N ALA A 137 -25.18 17.55 -1.58
CA ALA A 137 -24.48 18.26 -0.52
C ALA A 137 -23.22 17.50 -0.06
N TRP A 138 -23.35 16.18 0.16
CA TRP A 138 -22.21 15.35 0.55
C TRP A 138 -21.16 15.26 -0.57
N THR A 139 -21.60 15.17 -1.82
CA THR A 139 -20.71 15.14 -2.99
C THR A 139 -19.88 16.42 -3.09
N ILE A 140 -20.50 17.59 -2.85
CA ILE A 140 -19.80 18.87 -2.84
C ILE A 140 -18.79 18.94 -1.69
N ILE A 141 -19.18 18.53 -0.47
CA ILE A 141 -18.28 18.51 0.69
C ILE A 141 -17.06 17.63 0.42
N PHE A 142 -17.29 16.40 -0.07
CA PHE A 142 -16.21 15.49 -0.45
C PHE A 142 -15.29 16.11 -1.50
N ALA A 143 -15.85 16.70 -2.56
CA ALA A 143 -15.07 17.31 -3.61
C ALA A 143 -14.15 18.42 -3.10
N ILE A 144 -14.69 19.32 -2.26
CA ILE A 144 -13.92 20.41 -1.65
C ILE A 144 -12.79 19.84 -0.79
N ILE A 145 -13.08 18.90 0.10
CA ILE A 145 -12.08 18.27 0.98
C ILE A 145 -10.99 17.60 0.14
N SER A 146 -11.38 16.82 -0.87
CA SER A 146 -10.46 16.06 -1.72
C SER A 146 -9.53 16.98 -2.51
N ILE A 147 -10.07 18.06 -3.09
CA ILE A 147 -9.28 19.07 -3.81
C ILE A 147 -8.28 19.76 -2.88
N LEU A 148 -8.72 20.21 -1.69
CA LEU A 148 -7.86 20.89 -0.73
C LEU A 148 -6.78 19.96 -0.16
N ALA A 149 -7.14 18.71 0.14
CA ALA A 149 -6.21 17.70 0.59
C ALA A 149 -5.16 17.40 -0.49
N GLY A 150 -5.60 17.24 -1.74
CA GLY A 150 -4.72 17.02 -2.88
C GLY A 150 -3.71 18.17 -3.07
N PHE A 151 -4.21 19.41 -3.04
CA PHE A 151 -3.38 20.59 -3.16
C PHE A 151 -2.39 20.74 -2.00
N SER A 152 -2.83 20.48 -0.77
CA SER A 152 -1.96 20.52 0.42
C SER A 152 -0.80 19.52 0.32
N LEU A 153 -1.06 18.29 -0.15
CA LEU A 153 -0.02 17.29 -0.38
C LEU A 153 0.98 17.74 -1.45
N MET A 154 0.53 18.37 -2.53
CA MET A 154 1.42 18.83 -3.59
C MET A 154 2.28 20.03 -3.17
N LEU A 155 1.73 20.95 -2.36
CA LEU A 155 2.46 22.12 -1.88
C LEU A 155 3.44 21.79 -0.74
N THR A 156 3.13 20.78 0.07
CA THR A 156 3.94 20.39 1.22
C THR A 156 4.24 18.88 1.25
N PRO A 157 4.89 18.30 0.22
CA PRO A 157 4.93 16.85 0.05
C PRO A 157 5.55 16.08 1.22
N ILE A 158 6.62 16.63 1.81
CA ILE A 158 7.29 16.00 2.95
C ILE A 158 6.37 15.94 4.16
N TRP A 159 5.74 17.05 4.52
CA TRP A 159 4.79 17.10 5.63
C TRP A 159 3.53 16.30 5.31
N GLY A 160 3.06 16.35 4.07
CA GLY A 160 1.95 15.56 3.55
C GLY A 160 2.16 14.06 3.74
N ALA A 161 3.33 13.54 3.36
CA ALA A 161 3.69 12.15 3.60
C ALA A 161 3.66 11.79 5.09
N VAL A 162 4.17 12.67 5.97
CA VAL A 162 4.13 12.47 7.43
C VAL A 162 2.69 12.46 7.96
N TYR A 163 1.83 13.35 7.48
CA TYR A 163 0.42 13.38 7.88
C TYR A 163 -0.31 12.11 7.43
N LEU A 164 -0.10 11.66 6.20
CA LEU A 164 -0.66 10.39 5.70
C LEU A 164 -0.15 9.20 6.52
N TRP A 165 1.13 9.21 6.89
CA TRP A 165 1.72 8.16 7.71
C TRP A 165 1.10 8.09 9.11
N ILE A 166 0.93 9.24 9.77
CA ILE A 166 0.26 9.35 11.07
C ILE A 166 -1.20 8.92 10.95
N PHE A 167 -1.91 9.40 9.93
CA PHE A 167 -3.30 9.03 9.66
C PHE A 167 -3.45 7.51 9.46
N GLY A 168 -2.52 6.90 8.72
CA GLY A 168 -2.42 5.45 8.59
C GLY A 168 -2.17 4.75 9.92
N GLY A 169 -1.24 5.27 10.74
CA GLY A 169 -0.96 4.76 12.08
C GLY A 169 -2.18 4.78 13.01
N VAL A 170 -2.90 5.91 13.07
CA VAL A 170 -4.15 6.04 13.84
C VAL A 170 -5.20 5.05 13.31
N SER A 171 -5.34 4.95 11.99
CA SER A 171 -6.28 4.02 11.36
C SER A 171 -5.96 2.57 11.72
N LEU A 172 -4.68 2.18 11.73
CA LEU A 172 -4.24 0.85 12.13
C LEU A 172 -4.53 0.55 13.60
N VAL A 173 -4.37 1.52 14.49
CA VAL A 173 -4.77 1.38 15.91
C VAL A 173 -6.27 1.12 16.02
N ILE A 174 -7.09 1.96 15.39
CA ILE A 174 -8.56 1.84 15.45
C ILE A 174 -9.01 0.50 14.86
N LEU A 175 -8.54 0.17 13.65
CA LEU A 175 -8.89 -1.07 12.97
C LEU A 175 -8.36 -2.30 13.73
N GLY A 176 -7.18 -2.20 14.34
CA GLY A 176 -6.61 -3.26 15.18
C GLY A 176 -7.52 -3.57 16.37
N ILE A 177 -7.96 -2.53 17.09
CA ILE A 177 -8.92 -2.67 18.20
C ILE A 177 -10.23 -3.30 17.70
N ILE A 178 -10.79 -2.80 16.58
CA ILE A 178 -12.04 -3.33 16.01
C ILE A 178 -11.90 -4.81 15.65
N GLN A 179 -10.79 -5.22 15.03
CA GLN A 179 -10.56 -6.61 14.64
C GLN A 179 -10.40 -7.53 15.86
N ILE A 180 -9.68 -7.11 16.89
CA ILE A 180 -9.55 -7.85 18.15
C ILE A 180 -10.94 -8.06 18.78
N VAL A 181 -11.75 -6.99 18.87
CA VAL A 181 -13.12 -7.10 19.40
C VAL A 181 -13.99 -8.04 18.56
N ARG A 182 -13.87 -8.00 17.23
CA ARG A 182 -14.58 -8.92 16.34
C ARG A 182 -14.17 -10.37 16.57
N ALA A 183 -12.87 -10.64 16.73
CA ALA A 183 -12.36 -11.99 16.99
C ALA A 183 -13.01 -12.61 18.24
N PHE A 184 -13.16 -11.84 19.32
CA PHE A 184 -13.84 -12.33 20.54
C PHE A 184 -15.35 -12.47 20.39
N LYS A 185 -15.99 -11.70 19.49
CA LYS A 185 -17.44 -11.75 19.27
C LYS A 185 -17.89 -12.84 18.30
N VAL A 186 -16.98 -13.45 17.54
CA VAL A 186 -17.35 -14.62 16.71
C VAL A 186 -17.74 -15.76 17.64
N LYS A 187 -19.03 -16.11 17.68
CA LYS A 187 -19.52 -17.25 18.47
C LYS A 187 -19.04 -18.57 17.84
N ALA A 188 -18.53 -19.47 18.66
CA ALA A 188 -18.33 -20.86 18.24
C ALA A 188 -19.73 -21.47 18.13
N VAL A 189 -19.97 -22.24 17.07
CA VAL A 189 -21.17 -23.09 16.99
C VAL A 189 -21.08 -24.03 18.19
N GLU A 190 -21.95 -23.82 19.18
CA GLU A 190 -22.10 -24.71 20.32
C GLU A 190 -22.58 -26.05 19.76
N ALA A 191 -21.80 -27.10 20.02
CA ALA A 191 -22.20 -28.45 19.69
C ALA A 191 -23.27 -28.86 20.71
N GLU A 192 -24.55 -28.77 20.33
CA GLU A 192 -25.61 -29.58 20.94
C GLU A 192 -25.48 -31.05 20.51
#